data_AF-A0A8C0U4K6-F1
#
_entry.id   AF-A0A8C0U4K6-F1
#
_cell.length_a   1.000
_cell.length_b   1.000
_cell.length_c   1.000
_cell.angle_alpha   90.00
_cell.angle_beta   90.00
_cell.angle_gamma   90.00
#
_symmetry.space_group_name_H-M   'P 1'
#
loop_
_entity.id
_entity.type
_entity.pdbx_description
1 polymer ?
#
loop_
_entity_poly.entity_id
_entity_poly.type
_entity_poly.pdbx_seq_one_letter_code
_entity_poly.pdbx_strand_id
1 'polypeptide(L)'
;DGSEAGGAEQSPRRAGAEPGAAGAAQPGPYLAHPCGCPFWSPRPSIPPKVRLCVHCLQAVLPRKPPARMEARTHLQLGSVLYHHTRNGDQARGHLEKAWLISQQIPQFEDVKFEAASLLSELYCQENSVDTAKPLLRKAIQISQQTPYWHCRLLFQLAQLHTLEKDLVSACDLLGVGAEYARVVGSEYTRALFLLSKGMLLLMERKLQEVHPLLTLCGQIVENWQGNPIQKESLRVFFLVLQVTHYLDAGQVKSVKPCLKQLQQCIQTISTLHDDEILPSNPADLFHWLPKEHMCVLVYLVTVMHSMQAGYLEKAQKYTDKALMQLEKLKMLDCSPILSSFQVILLEHIIMCRLVTGHKATALQEISQVCQLCQQSPRLFSNHAAQLHTLLGLYCISVNCMDNAEAQFTTALRLTTHQELWAFIVTNLASVYIREGNRHQEVTLQFIGKDKSRPQLPSEVRIPTNPNIPGRE
;
A
#
# COMPACT_ATOMS: atom_id res chain seq x y z
N ASP A 1 54.30 45.52 -22.43
CA ASP A 1 55.62 44.88 -22.33
C ASP A 1 55.56 43.54 -21.61
N GLY A 2 55.90 42.47 -22.35
CA GLY A 2 56.18 41.08 -21.90
C GLY A 2 54.97 40.24 -21.45
N SER A 3 54.36 39.29 -22.17
CA SER A 3 54.81 38.19 -23.06
C SER A 3 55.67 37.10 -22.41
N GLU A 4 55.08 35.89 -22.25
CA GLU A 4 55.55 34.53 -22.65
C GLU A 4 54.76 33.48 -21.83
N ALA A 5 53.89 32.59 -22.35
CA ALA A 5 53.94 31.57 -23.40
C ALA A 5 54.45 30.18 -22.94
N GLY A 6 53.51 29.20 -22.90
CA GLY A 6 53.68 27.85 -23.43
C GLY A 6 54.39 26.76 -22.61
N GLY A 7 53.71 25.62 -22.40
CA GLY A 7 54.37 24.36 -22.00
C GLY A 7 53.40 23.28 -21.53
N ALA A 8 52.94 22.42 -22.44
CA ALA A 8 52.25 21.17 -22.15
C ALA A 8 53.25 20.10 -21.64
N GLU A 9 52.81 19.20 -20.75
CA GLU A 9 52.92 17.73 -20.90
C GLU A 9 52.57 16.94 -19.62
N GLN A 10 51.67 15.96 -19.83
CA GLN A 10 51.68 14.57 -19.33
C GLN A 10 51.54 14.24 -17.83
N SER A 11 50.44 13.51 -17.58
CA SER A 11 50.08 12.60 -16.48
C SER A 11 51.22 11.87 -15.76
N PRO A 12 50.97 11.38 -14.53
CA PRO A 12 50.98 9.93 -14.37
C PRO A 12 49.76 9.35 -13.63
N ARG A 13 49.22 8.33 -14.30
CA ARG A 13 48.41 7.18 -13.87
C ARG A 13 48.21 7.02 -12.34
N ARG A 14 46.95 7.15 -11.90
CA ARG A 14 46.45 6.45 -10.70
C ARG A 14 46.04 5.04 -11.09
N ALA A 15 46.62 4.07 -10.40
CA ALA A 15 46.34 2.65 -10.49
C ALA A 15 44.87 2.32 -10.16
N GLY A 16 44.38 1.26 -10.78
CA GLY A 16 42.99 0.85 -10.79
C GLY A 16 42.39 0.56 -9.42
N ALA A 17 41.12 0.92 -9.29
CA ALA A 17 40.19 0.31 -8.36
C ALA A 17 39.02 -0.21 -9.20
N GLU A 18 38.87 -1.52 -9.23
CA GLU A 18 37.77 -2.22 -9.88
C GLU A 18 36.41 -1.74 -9.33
N PRO A 19 35.36 -1.64 -10.16
CA PRO A 19 34.03 -1.28 -9.70
C PRO A 19 33.39 -2.49 -9.01
N GLY A 20 33.46 -2.51 -7.68
CA GLY A 20 32.68 -3.44 -6.85
C GLY A 20 31.18 -3.19 -7.05
N ALA A 21 30.46 -4.27 -7.38
CA ALA A 21 29.04 -4.33 -7.64
C ALA A 21 28.19 -3.51 -6.64
N ALA A 22 27.73 -2.34 -7.08
CA ALA A 22 26.64 -1.61 -6.44
C ALA A 22 25.33 -2.35 -6.78
N GLY A 23 24.95 -3.30 -5.93
CA GLY A 23 23.65 -3.96 -5.99
C GLY A 23 22.54 -2.92 -5.86
N ALA A 24 21.83 -2.67 -6.95
CA ALA A 24 20.65 -1.80 -6.98
C ALA A 24 19.57 -2.40 -6.05
N ALA A 25 19.42 -1.82 -4.85
CA ALA A 25 18.27 -2.07 -3.99
C ALA A 25 17.04 -1.46 -4.66
N GLN A 26 16.27 -2.31 -5.33
CA GLN A 26 15.04 -1.97 -6.04
C GLN A 26 13.87 -1.73 -5.06
N PRO A 27 12.87 -0.92 -5.43
CA PRO A 27 11.69 -0.71 -4.59
C PRO A 27 10.95 -2.04 -4.46
N GLY A 28 10.68 -2.46 -3.23
CA GLY A 28 9.70 -3.53 -3.03
C GLY A 28 8.31 -3.03 -3.44
N PRO A 29 7.43 -3.91 -3.96
CA PRO A 29 6.07 -3.57 -4.41
C PRO A 29 5.09 -3.27 -3.25
N TYR A 30 5.58 -2.85 -2.09
CA TYR A 30 4.81 -2.66 -0.86
C TYR A 30 3.89 -1.42 -0.87
N LEU A 31 4.03 -0.54 -1.86
CA LEU A 31 3.03 0.50 -2.13
C LEU A 31 1.73 -0.06 -2.73
N ALA A 32 1.75 -1.31 -3.20
CA ALA A 32 0.70 -1.87 -4.04
C ALA A 32 -0.33 -2.72 -3.27
N HIS A 33 -0.33 -2.71 -1.93
CA HIS A 33 -1.42 -3.31 -1.18
C HIS A 33 -2.45 -2.24 -0.80
N PRO A 34 -3.68 -2.27 -1.34
CA PRO A 34 -4.79 -1.49 -0.82
C PRO A 34 -5.27 -2.14 0.49
N CYS A 35 -4.40 -2.20 1.49
CA CYS A 35 -4.71 -2.70 2.80
C CYS A 35 -5.21 -1.55 3.67
N GLY A 36 -6.54 -1.41 3.72
CA GLY A 36 -7.22 -1.02 4.94
C GLY A 36 -7.42 0.47 5.17
N CYS A 37 -7.81 1.24 4.16
CA CYS A 37 -8.61 2.44 4.41
C CYS A 37 -10.09 2.03 4.48
N PRO A 38 -10.70 1.86 5.67
CA PRO A 38 -12.12 2.14 5.78
C PRO A 38 -12.28 3.60 5.36
N PHE A 39 -13.00 3.79 4.25
CA PHE A 39 -13.19 5.08 3.60
C PHE A 39 -14.01 6.07 4.45
N TRP A 40 -14.31 5.71 5.69
CA TRP A 40 -14.79 6.63 6.70
C TRP A 40 -14.40 6.10 8.08
N SER A 41 -13.57 6.86 8.79
CA SER A 41 -13.42 6.72 10.23
C SER A 41 -14.20 7.87 10.87
N PRO A 42 -15.37 7.62 11.49
CA PRO A 42 -15.82 8.51 12.54
C PRO A 42 -14.73 8.49 13.60
N ARG A 43 -14.20 9.67 13.93
CA ARG A 43 -13.14 9.91 14.91
C ARG A 43 -13.21 8.91 16.07
N PRO A 44 -12.20 8.05 16.29
CA PRO A 44 -12.12 7.20 17.46
C PRO A 44 -11.68 8.05 18.67
N SER A 45 -12.36 9.17 18.93
CA SER A 45 -12.35 9.75 20.28
C SER A 45 -13.11 8.77 21.15
N ILE A 46 -12.40 7.86 21.84
CA ILE A 46 -12.96 6.96 22.85
C ILE A 46 -13.81 7.82 23.79
N PRO A 47 -15.15 7.82 23.68
CA PRO A 47 -15.92 8.54 24.66
C PRO A 47 -15.81 7.71 25.94
N PRO A 48 -15.51 8.30 27.11
CA PRO A 48 -15.41 7.58 28.38
C PRO A 48 -16.73 6.93 28.86
N LYS A 49 -17.76 6.86 27.99
CA LYS A 49 -19.10 6.37 28.25
C LYS A 49 -19.62 5.38 27.19
N VAL A 50 -18.78 4.69 26.40
CA VAL A 50 -19.24 3.68 25.40
C VAL A 50 -20.17 2.63 26.02
N ARG A 51 -19.82 2.11 27.19
CA ARG A 51 -20.66 1.12 27.91
C ARG A 51 -22.02 1.69 28.29
N LEU A 52 -22.07 2.94 28.75
CA LEU A 52 -23.34 3.61 29.09
C LEU A 52 -24.17 3.86 27.83
N CYS A 53 -23.56 4.23 26.71
CA CYS A 53 -24.25 4.37 25.43
C CYS A 53 -24.87 3.04 24.97
N VAL A 54 -24.11 1.94 25.05
CA VAL A 54 -24.60 0.58 24.75
C VAL A 54 -25.77 0.21 25.66
N HIS A 55 -25.67 0.45 26.98
CA HIS A 55 -26.76 0.17 27.92
C HIS A 55 -28.01 1.03 27.66
N CYS A 56 -27.85 2.31 27.32
CA CYS A 56 -28.96 3.19 26.96
C CYS A 56 -29.68 2.70 25.69
N LEU A 57 -28.92 2.33 24.66
CA LEU A 57 -29.48 1.82 23.40
C LEU A 57 -30.15 0.46 23.58
N GLN A 58 -29.56 -0.43 24.39
CA GLN A 58 -30.16 -1.72 24.74
C GLN A 58 -31.46 -1.56 25.53
N ALA A 59 -31.57 -0.57 26.42
CA ALA A 59 -32.78 -0.32 27.20
C ALA A 59 -33.98 0.17 26.37
N VAL A 60 -33.75 0.68 25.16
CA VAL A 60 -34.83 1.12 24.24
C VAL A 60 -35.48 -0.07 23.53
N LEU A 61 -34.75 -1.15 23.25
CA LEU A 61 -35.24 -2.30 22.49
C LEU A 61 -36.41 -3.06 23.16
N PRO A 62 -36.42 -3.30 24.49
CA PRO A 62 -37.56 -3.93 25.17
C PRO A 62 -38.87 -3.15 25.09
N ARG A 63 -38.82 -1.84 24.80
CA ARG A 63 -40.02 -0.98 24.70
C ARG A 63 -40.76 -1.12 23.36
N LYS A 64 -40.31 -2.00 22.46
CA LYS A 64 -40.87 -2.24 21.11
C LYS A 64 -41.09 -0.92 20.35
N PRO A 65 -40.02 -0.16 20.04
CA PRO A 65 -40.15 1.07 19.28
C PRO A 65 -40.67 0.78 17.85
N PRO A 66 -41.24 1.79 17.15
CA PRO A 66 -41.59 1.66 15.74
C PRO A 66 -40.42 1.15 14.89
N ALA A 67 -40.72 0.34 13.87
CA ALA A 67 -39.71 -0.37 13.06
C ALA A 67 -38.56 0.53 12.53
N ARG A 68 -38.86 1.79 12.18
CA ARG A 68 -37.84 2.78 11.76
C ARG A 68 -36.84 3.12 12.87
N MET A 69 -37.32 3.30 14.11
CA MET A 69 -36.48 3.56 15.27
C MET A 69 -35.73 2.30 15.68
N GLU A 70 -36.39 1.13 15.65
CA GLU A 70 -35.75 -0.16 15.95
C GLU A 70 -34.54 -0.44 15.05
N ALA A 71 -34.69 -0.26 13.72
CA ALA A 71 -33.60 -0.45 12.77
C ALA A 71 -32.44 0.54 13.00
N ARG A 72 -32.72 1.81 13.30
CA ARG A 72 -31.69 2.81 13.64
C ARG A 72 -30.97 2.46 14.93
N THR A 73 -31.70 2.07 15.97
CA THR A 73 -31.10 1.69 17.25
C THR A 73 -30.20 0.47 17.08
N HIS A 74 -30.61 -0.53 16.29
CA HIS A 74 -29.77 -1.68 15.98
C HIS A 74 -28.52 -1.32 15.15
N LEU A 75 -28.64 -0.43 14.17
CA LEU A 75 -27.49 0.06 13.41
C LEU A 75 -26.49 0.79 14.31
N GLN A 76 -26.96 1.72 15.15
CA GLN A 76 -26.10 2.49 16.04
C GLN A 76 -25.44 1.60 17.10
N LEU A 77 -26.19 0.63 17.65
CA LEU A 77 -25.63 -0.36 18.58
C LEU A 77 -24.57 -1.23 17.90
N GLY A 78 -24.85 -1.72 16.70
CA GLY A 78 -23.91 -2.49 15.90
C GLY A 78 -22.63 -1.71 15.57
N SER A 79 -22.78 -0.44 15.15
CA SER A 79 -21.66 0.46 14.85
C SER A 79 -20.80 0.72 16.09
N VAL A 80 -21.39 1.05 17.23
CA VAL A 80 -20.65 1.29 18.48
C VAL A 80 -19.92 0.03 18.94
N LEU A 81 -20.58 -1.13 18.88
CA LEU A 81 -19.95 -2.41 19.23
C LEU A 81 -18.79 -2.74 18.30
N TYR A 82 -18.96 -2.53 17.00
CA TYR A 82 -17.92 -2.78 16.00
C TYR A 82 -16.68 -1.89 16.20
N HIS A 83 -16.87 -0.58 16.37
CA HIS A 83 -15.74 0.36 16.45
C HIS A 83 -15.03 0.34 17.81
N HIS A 84 -15.73 0.03 18.90
CA HIS A 84 -15.20 0.23 20.26
C HIS A 84 -15.09 -1.04 21.11
N THR A 85 -15.55 -2.19 20.62
CA THR A 85 -15.52 -3.44 21.40
C THR A 85 -14.96 -4.60 20.58
N ARG A 86 -14.49 -5.65 21.27
CA ARG A 86 -14.05 -6.90 20.63
C ARG A 86 -15.20 -7.90 20.41
N ASN A 87 -16.45 -7.48 20.60
CA ASN A 87 -17.62 -8.36 20.53
C ASN A 87 -18.20 -8.42 19.11
N GLY A 88 -17.47 -9.03 18.17
CA GLY A 88 -17.86 -9.13 16.76
C GLY A 88 -19.20 -9.82 16.52
N ASP A 89 -19.49 -10.92 17.22
CA ASP A 89 -20.73 -11.68 17.03
C ASP A 89 -21.99 -10.91 17.45
N GLN A 90 -21.89 -10.13 18.54
CA GLN A 90 -22.99 -9.28 19.00
C GLN A 90 -23.23 -8.12 18.02
N ALA A 91 -22.15 -7.51 17.51
CA ALA A 91 -22.25 -6.48 16.50
C ALA A 91 -22.93 -7.02 15.23
N ARG A 92 -22.52 -8.21 14.76
CA ARG A 92 -23.10 -8.89 13.60
C ARG A 92 -24.59 -9.15 13.78
N GLY A 93 -24.99 -9.75 14.90
CA GLY A 93 -26.40 -10.06 15.17
C GLY A 93 -27.30 -8.82 15.23
N HIS A 94 -26.78 -7.67 15.70
CA HIS A 94 -27.52 -6.41 15.67
C HIS A 94 -27.60 -5.81 14.25
N LEU A 95 -26.52 -5.88 13.48
CA LEU A 95 -26.50 -5.35 12.12
C LEU A 95 -27.34 -6.20 11.14
N GLU A 96 -27.37 -7.52 11.29
CA GLU A 96 -28.24 -8.41 10.51
C GLU A 96 -29.72 -8.11 10.76
N LYS A 97 -30.09 -7.83 12.01
CA LYS A 97 -31.45 -7.38 12.38
C LYS A 97 -31.77 -6.01 11.79
N ALA A 98 -30.83 -5.05 11.85
CA ALA A 98 -31.01 -3.73 11.23
C ALA A 98 -31.24 -3.87 9.72
N TRP A 99 -30.45 -4.71 9.04
CA TRP A 99 -30.59 -4.98 7.62
C TRP A 99 -31.94 -5.60 7.28
N LEU A 100 -32.38 -6.63 8.01
CA LEU A 100 -33.66 -7.30 7.76
C LEU A 100 -34.86 -6.35 7.93
N ILE A 101 -34.88 -5.57 9.01
CA ILE A 101 -35.96 -4.62 9.28
C ILE A 101 -35.95 -3.49 8.22
N SER A 102 -34.76 -3.00 7.84
CA SER A 102 -34.63 -1.94 6.83
C SER A 102 -35.11 -2.36 5.44
N GLN A 103 -35.11 -3.66 5.10
CA GLN A 103 -35.64 -4.14 3.82
C GLN A 103 -37.15 -3.97 3.70
N GLN A 104 -37.87 -3.99 4.82
CA GLN A 104 -39.34 -3.90 4.86
C GLN A 104 -39.85 -2.45 4.80
N ILE A 105 -38.96 -1.46 4.96
CA ILE A 105 -39.33 -0.05 5.06
C ILE A 105 -38.95 0.67 3.75
N PRO A 106 -39.92 1.21 2.99
CA PRO A 106 -39.63 2.01 1.80
C PRO A 106 -38.97 3.35 2.19
N GLN A 107 -38.09 3.86 1.31
CA GLN A 107 -37.37 5.13 1.47
C GLN A 107 -36.48 5.21 2.73
N PHE A 108 -35.85 4.10 3.09
CA PHE A 108 -34.96 4.00 4.25
C PHE A 108 -33.55 3.59 3.86
N GLU A 109 -33.02 4.29 2.85
CA GLU A 109 -31.82 3.92 2.11
C GLU A 109 -30.53 4.09 2.93
N ASP A 110 -30.40 5.16 3.71
CA ASP A 110 -29.19 5.42 4.50
C ASP A 110 -28.88 4.30 5.48
N VAL A 111 -29.87 3.92 6.31
CA VAL A 111 -29.69 2.87 7.32
C VAL A 111 -29.51 1.50 6.67
N LYS A 112 -30.17 1.27 5.54
CA LYS A 112 -30.07 0.03 4.77
C LYS A 112 -28.65 -0.14 4.22
N PHE A 113 -28.15 0.83 3.48
CA PHE A 113 -26.82 0.73 2.87
C PHE A 113 -25.68 0.84 3.88
N GLU A 114 -25.85 1.62 4.96
CA GLU A 114 -24.90 1.66 6.06
C GLU A 114 -24.82 0.31 6.78
N ALA A 115 -25.95 -0.33 7.07
CA ALA A 115 -25.97 -1.67 7.67
C ALA A 115 -25.27 -2.70 6.76
N ALA A 116 -25.53 -2.67 5.45
CA ALA A 116 -24.86 -3.56 4.50
C ALA A 116 -23.34 -3.32 4.41
N SER A 117 -22.92 -2.05 4.43
CA SER A 117 -21.52 -1.68 4.40
C SER A 117 -20.78 -2.17 5.65
N LEU A 118 -21.35 -1.97 6.85
CA LEU A 118 -20.75 -2.45 8.10
C LEU A 118 -20.75 -3.98 8.22
N LEU A 119 -21.82 -4.65 7.78
CA LEU A 119 -21.87 -6.13 7.75
C LEU A 119 -20.79 -6.72 6.86
N SER A 120 -20.61 -6.15 5.67
CA SER A 120 -19.58 -6.64 4.76
C SER A 120 -18.17 -6.41 5.28
N GLU A 121 -17.90 -5.31 6.00
CA GLU A 121 -16.62 -5.14 6.71
C GLU A 121 -16.39 -6.20 7.79
N LEU A 122 -17.42 -6.49 8.60
CA LEU A 122 -17.35 -7.53 9.64
C LEU A 122 -17.06 -8.92 9.06
N TYR A 123 -17.78 -9.34 8.03
CA TYR A 123 -17.50 -10.61 7.35
C TYR A 123 -16.08 -10.64 6.76
N CYS A 124 -15.57 -9.49 6.31
CA CYS A 124 -14.21 -9.34 5.82
C CYS A 124 -13.16 -9.51 6.95
N GLN A 125 -13.47 -9.05 8.16
CA GLN A 125 -12.61 -9.29 9.33
C GLN A 125 -12.56 -10.76 9.72
N GLU A 126 -13.68 -11.46 9.59
CA GLU A 126 -13.86 -12.89 9.89
C GLU A 126 -13.44 -13.82 8.74
N ASN A 127 -12.84 -13.25 7.69
CA ASN A 127 -12.38 -13.97 6.49
C ASN A 127 -13.50 -14.73 5.74
N SER A 128 -14.76 -14.32 5.92
CA SER A 128 -15.95 -14.88 5.27
C SER A 128 -16.35 -14.05 4.06
N VAL A 129 -15.49 -13.98 3.04
CA VAL A 129 -15.72 -13.10 1.87
C VAL A 129 -16.90 -13.58 1.00
N ASP A 130 -17.14 -14.90 0.98
CA ASP A 130 -18.21 -15.53 0.20
C ASP A 130 -19.62 -15.09 0.61
N THR A 131 -19.84 -14.74 1.89
CA THR A 131 -21.13 -14.26 2.40
C THR A 131 -21.30 -12.75 2.18
N ALA A 132 -20.20 -11.99 2.20
CA ALA A 132 -20.21 -10.54 2.03
C ALA A 132 -20.55 -10.11 0.59
N LYS A 133 -20.03 -10.82 -0.42
CA LYS A 133 -20.25 -10.53 -1.85
C LYS A 133 -21.73 -10.53 -2.28
N PRO A 134 -22.53 -11.59 -2.03
CA PRO A 134 -23.93 -11.60 -2.44
C PRO A 134 -24.75 -10.51 -1.73
N LEU A 135 -24.41 -10.20 -0.47
CA LEU A 135 -25.03 -9.12 0.29
C LEU A 135 -24.76 -7.76 -0.37
N LEU A 136 -23.50 -7.46 -0.74
CA LEU A 136 -23.15 -6.22 -1.43
C LEU A 136 -23.76 -6.15 -2.84
N ARG A 137 -23.77 -7.24 -3.61
CA ARG A 137 -24.41 -7.27 -4.94
C ARG A 137 -25.90 -6.94 -4.86
N LYS A 138 -26.61 -7.50 -3.86
CA LYS A 138 -28.02 -7.16 -3.60
C LYS A 138 -28.19 -5.68 -3.23
N ALA A 139 -27.28 -5.13 -2.42
CA ALA A 139 -27.33 -3.72 -2.03
C ALA A 139 -27.10 -2.79 -3.25
N ILE A 140 -26.12 -3.10 -4.11
CA ILE A 140 -25.78 -2.33 -5.32
C ILE A 140 -26.94 -2.28 -6.32
N GLN A 141 -27.68 -3.39 -6.48
CA GLN A 141 -28.85 -3.44 -7.36
C GLN A 141 -29.94 -2.45 -6.92
N ILE A 142 -30.07 -2.22 -5.61
CA ILE A 142 -31.11 -1.36 -5.04
C ILE A 142 -30.63 0.10 -4.96
N SER A 143 -29.33 0.35 -4.80
CA SER A 143 -28.77 1.67 -4.51
C SER A 143 -28.63 2.62 -5.71
N GLN A 144 -29.08 2.23 -6.91
CA GLN A 144 -28.88 3.00 -8.16
C GLN A 144 -29.44 4.44 -8.09
N GLN A 145 -30.46 4.66 -7.25
CA GLN A 145 -31.10 5.97 -7.05
C GLN A 145 -30.32 6.88 -6.07
N THR A 146 -29.33 6.33 -5.35
CA THR A 146 -28.49 7.04 -4.38
C THR A 146 -27.03 7.01 -4.82
N PRO A 147 -26.54 8.02 -5.56
CA PRO A 147 -25.21 7.99 -6.15
C PRO A 147 -24.06 7.77 -5.15
N TYR A 148 -24.14 8.41 -3.98
CA TYR A 148 -23.15 8.26 -2.92
C TYR A 148 -23.01 6.80 -2.46
N TRP A 149 -24.11 6.18 -2.03
CA TRP A 149 -24.10 4.80 -1.55
C TRP A 149 -23.77 3.79 -2.65
N HIS A 150 -24.22 4.04 -3.88
CA HIS A 150 -23.87 3.19 -5.02
C HIS A 150 -22.37 3.16 -5.28
N CYS A 151 -21.72 4.32 -5.37
CA CYS A 151 -20.27 4.40 -5.51
C CYS A 151 -19.54 3.75 -4.32
N ARG A 152 -20.06 3.93 -3.09
CA ARG A 152 -19.47 3.31 -1.88
C ARG A 152 -19.43 1.80 -1.97
N LEU A 153 -20.58 1.20 -2.26
CA LEU A 153 -20.75 -0.24 -2.29
C LEU A 153 -19.96 -0.87 -3.44
N LEU A 154 -19.82 -0.16 -4.57
CA LEU A 154 -18.96 -0.57 -5.68
C LEU A 154 -17.48 -0.61 -5.28
N PHE A 155 -16.97 0.44 -4.62
CA PHE A 155 -15.59 0.43 -4.10
C PHE A 155 -15.38 -0.71 -3.10
N GLN A 156 -16.34 -0.92 -2.20
CA GLN A 156 -16.25 -1.97 -1.20
C GLN A 156 -16.27 -3.36 -1.84
N LEU A 157 -17.11 -3.59 -2.85
CA LEU A 157 -17.13 -4.86 -3.58
C LEU A 157 -15.84 -5.08 -4.37
N ALA A 158 -15.29 -4.05 -5.01
CA ALA A 158 -14.00 -4.13 -5.68
C ALA A 158 -12.87 -4.49 -4.69
N GLN A 159 -12.88 -3.92 -3.48
CA GLN A 159 -11.94 -4.31 -2.42
C GLN A 159 -12.05 -5.78 -2.03
N LEU A 160 -13.26 -6.34 -1.92
CA LEU A 160 -13.46 -7.78 -1.65
C LEU A 160 -12.86 -8.66 -2.75
N HIS A 161 -13.05 -8.30 -4.02
CA HIS A 161 -12.45 -9.03 -5.15
C HIS A 161 -10.92 -8.94 -5.13
N THR A 162 -10.34 -7.78 -4.76
CA THR A 162 -8.90 -7.63 -4.58
C THR A 162 -8.34 -8.52 -3.46
N LEU A 163 -9.08 -8.70 -2.35
CA LEU A 163 -8.66 -9.58 -1.25
C LEU A 163 -8.61 -11.05 -1.67
N GLU A 164 -9.53 -11.50 -2.53
CA GLU A 164 -9.51 -12.84 -3.12
C GLU A 164 -8.51 -12.99 -4.27
N LYS A 165 -7.76 -11.92 -4.61
CA LYS A 165 -6.83 -11.86 -5.76
C LYS A 165 -7.51 -11.99 -7.13
N ASP A 166 -8.82 -11.77 -7.19
CA ASP A 166 -9.59 -11.69 -8.43
C ASP A 166 -9.57 -10.24 -8.95
N LEU A 167 -8.42 -9.86 -9.50
CA LEU A 167 -8.14 -8.48 -9.93
C LEU A 167 -8.86 -8.10 -11.24
N VAL A 168 -9.19 -9.08 -12.09
CA VAL A 168 -9.96 -8.85 -13.32
C VAL A 168 -11.36 -8.34 -12.98
N SER A 169 -12.10 -9.08 -12.14
CA SER A 169 -13.44 -8.65 -11.73
C SER A 169 -13.42 -7.32 -10.96
N ALA A 170 -12.37 -7.07 -10.16
CA ALA A 170 -12.20 -5.80 -9.48
C ALA A 170 -12.01 -4.63 -10.47
N CYS A 171 -11.17 -4.81 -11.50
CA CYS A 171 -10.96 -3.82 -12.56
C CYS A 171 -12.23 -3.53 -13.37
N ASP A 172 -13.03 -4.57 -13.65
CA ASP A 172 -14.30 -4.43 -14.37
C ASP A 172 -15.33 -3.65 -13.52
N LEU A 173 -15.45 -3.97 -12.24
CA LEU A 173 -16.32 -3.26 -11.30
C LEU A 173 -15.94 -1.78 -11.17
N LEU A 174 -14.65 -1.46 -11.09
CA LEU A 174 -14.18 -0.07 -11.07
C LEU A 174 -14.47 0.65 -12.41
N GLY A 175 -14.42 -0.08 -13.53
CA GLY A 175 -14.85 0.44 -14.84
C GLY A 175 -16.34 0.80 -14.87
N VAL A 176 -17.20 -0.09 -14.35
CA VAL A 176 -18.64 0.17 -14.21
C VAL A 176 -18.90 1.38 -13.31
N GLY A 177 -18.17 1.50 -12.20
CA GLY A 177 -18.26 2.66 -11.30
C GLY A 177 -17.83 3.97 -11.96
N ALA A 178 -16.77 3.96 -12.76
CA ALA A 178 -16.32 5.14 -13.52
C ALA A 178 -17.38 5.60 -14.53
N GLU A 179 -18.03 4.66 -15.21
CA GLU A 179 -19.09 4.95 -16.17
C GLU A 179 -20.36 5.48 -15.47
N TYR A 180 -20.74 4.90 -14.33
CA TYR A 180 -21.83 5.42 -13.52
C TYR A 180 -21.55 6.86 -13.04
N ALA A 181 -20.35 7.14 -12.54
CA ALA A 181 -19.95 8.48 -12.11
C ALA A 181 -19.99 9.50 -13.26
N ARG A 182 -19.65 9.08 -14.49
CA ARG A 182 -19.81 9.89 -15.71
C ARG A 182 -21.26 10.24 -15.99
N VAL A 183 -22.18 9.27 -15.86
CA VAL A 183 -23.63 9.49 -16.08
C VAL A 183 -24.23 10.42 -15.02
N VAL A 184 -23.78 10.32 -13.77
CA VAL A 184 -24.19 11.21 -12.66
C VAL A 184 -23.57 12.61 -12.77
N GLY A 185 -22.57 12.81 -13.66
CA GLY A 185 -21.88 14.08 -13.84
C GLY A 185 -20.84 14.39 -12.75
N SER A 186 -20.36 13.38 -12.03
CA SER A 186 -19.27 13.51 -11.04
C SER A 186 -17.94 13.10 -11.68
N GLU A 187 -17.25 14.08 -12.27
CA GLU A 187 -15.90 13.86 -12.82
C GLU A 187 -14.85 13.56 -11.74
N TYR A 188 -15.05 14.07 -10.51
CA TYR A 188 -14.18 13.79 -9.37
C TYR A 188 -14.22 12.29 -8.99
N THR A 189 -15.41 11.73 -8.78
CA THR A 189 -15.57 10.32 -8.42
C THR A 189 -15.17 9.40 -9.57
N ARG A 190 -15.42 9.83 -10.81
CA ARG A 190 -14.92 9.14 -12.01
C ARG A 190 -13.40 9.04 -12.00
N ALA A 191 -12.69 10.13 -11.71
CA ALA A 191 -11.24 10.11 -11.58
C ALA A 191 -10.78 9.14 -10.47
N LEU A 192 -11.45 9.12 -9.31
CA LEU A 192 -11.13 8.16 -8.24
C LEU A 192 -11.27 6.70 -8.67
N PHE A 193 -12.33 6.35 -9.40
CA PHE A 193 -12.51 4.99 -9.92
C PHE A 193 -11.43 4.62 -10.92
N LEU A 194 -11.10 5.52 -11.85
CA LEU A 194 -10.07 5.28 -12.85
C LEU A 194 -8.68 5.17 -12.21
N LEU A 195 -8.31 6.05 -11.29
CA LEU A 195 -7.04 5.98 -10.56
C LEU A 195 -6.94 4.69 -9.74
N SER A 196 -8.03 4.28 -9.08
CA SER A 196 -8.09 3.00 -8.37
C SER A 196 -7.92 1.80 -9.31
N LYS A 197 -8.50 1.86 -10.52
CA LYS A 197 -8.28 0.84 -11.55
C LYS A 197 -6.83 0.82 -12.02
N GLY A 198 -6.23 1.99 -12.22
CA GLY A 198 -4.81 2.13 -12.57
C GLY A 198 -3.88 1.50 -11.53
N MET A 199 -4.21 1.67 -10.24
CA MET A 199 -3.49 1.02 -9.13
C MET A 199 -3.55 -0.51 -9.23
N LEU A 200 -4.72 -1.10 -9.46
CA LEU A 200 -4.86 -2.55 -9.60
C LEU A 200 -4.14 -3.09 -10.85
N LEU A 201 -4.19 -2.36 -11.97
CA LEU A 201 -3.47 -2.75 -13.19
C LEU A 201 -1.94 -2.69 -13.01
N LEU A 202 -1.44 -1.75 -12.21
CA LEU A 202 -0.03 -1.72 -11.80
C LEU A 202 0.33 -2.94 -10.95
N MET A 203 -0.54 -3.35 -10.03
CA MET A 203 -0.34 -4.60 -9.27
C MET A 203 -0.24 -5.83 -10.19
N GLU A 204 -1.08 -5.91 -11.23
CA GLU A 204 -1.05 -6.99 -12.23
C GLU A 204 0.09 -6.86 -13.26
N ARG A 205 0.84 -5.75 -13.25
CA ARG A 205 1.89 -5.43 -14.24
C ARG A 205 1.38 -5.37 -15.68
N LYS A 206 0.12 -5.01 -15.89
CA LYS A 206 -0.47 -4.81 -17.23
C LYS A 206 -0.11 -3.43 -17.78
N LEU A 207 1.18 -3.18 -18.00
CA LEU A 207 1.72 -1.86 -18.35
C LEU A 207 1.10 -1.27 -19.64
N GLN A 208 0.68 -2.12 -20.58
CA GLN A 208 0.02 -1.69 -21.83
C GLN A 208 -1.33 -1.00 -21.60
N GLU A 209 -2.09 -1.43 -20.58
CA GLU A 209 -3.40 -0.85 -20.24
C GLU A 209 -3.27 0.35 -19.29
N VAL A 210 -2.20 0.40 -18.50
CA VAL A 210 -1.95 1.48 -17.54
C VAL A 210 -1.67 2.81 -18.24
N HIS A 211 -0.84 2.81 -19.30
CA HIS A 211 -0.45 4.05 -19.98
C HIS A 211 -1.63 4.86 -20.57
N PRO A 212 -2.55 4.27 -21.36
CA PRO A 212 -3.72 5.00 -21.87
C PRO A 212 -4.64 5.45 -20.73
N LEU A 213 -4.80 4.65 -19.68
CA LEU A 213 -5.61 5.01 -18.52
C LEU A 213 -5.02 6.21 -17.75
N LEU A 214 -3.71 6.23 -17.52
CA LEU A 214 -3.04 7.36 -16.86
C LEU A 214 -3.10 8.62 -17.71
N THR A 215 -3.01 8.50 -19.03
CA THR A 215 -3.17 9.64 -19.95
C THR A 215 -4.56 10.25 -19.83
N LEU A 216 -5.59 9.41 -19.84
CA LEU A 216 -6.97 9.84 -19.64
C LEU A 216 -7.18 10.48 -18.26
N CYS A 217 -6.65 9.87 -17.20
CA CYS A 217 -6.74 10.42 -15.84
C CYS A 217 -6.07 11.79 -15.74
N GLY A 218 -4.90 11.97 -16.36
CA GLY A 218 -4.20 13.25 -16.40
C GLY A 218 -5.06 14.37 -16.99
N GLN A 219 -5.71 14.10 -18.12
CA GLN A 219 -6.62 15.07 -18.76
C GLN A 219 -7.82 15.42 -17.87
N ILE A 220 -8.42 14.43 -17.20
CA ILE A 220 -9.56 14.66 -16.30
C ILE A 220 -9.12 15.52 -15.10
N VAL A 221 -7.98 15.20 -14.49
CA VAL A 221 -7.45 15.91 -13.30
C VAL A 221 -7.06 17.36 -13.63
N GLU A 222 -6.48 17.61 -14.80
CA GLU A 222 -6.11 18.96 -15.24
C GLU A 222 -7.36 19.81 -15.52
N ASN A 223 -8.33 19.25 -16.23
CA ASN A 223 -9.55 19.93 -16.66
C ASN A 223 -10.58 20.11 -15.53
N TRP A 224 -10.47 19.36 -14.43
CA TRP A 224 -11.43 19.46 -13.34
C TRP A 224 -11.31 20.81 -12.59
N GLN A 225 -12.43 21.51 -12.49
CA GLN A 225 -12.57 22.80 -11.83
C GLN A 225 -13.56 22.66 -10.67
N GLY A 226 -13.08 22.16 -9.53
CA GLY A 226 -13.88 22.04 -8.30
C GLY A 226 -13.10 22.50 -7.08
N ASN A 227 -13.43 21.96 -5.90
CA ASN A 227 -12.79 22.34 -4.64
C ASN A 227 -11.25 22.17 -4.74
N PRO A 228 -10.45 23.19 -4.40
CA PRO A 228 -9.00 23.15 -4.52
C PRO A 228 -8.36 21.99 -3.72
N ILE A 229 -8.89 21.66 -2.54
CA ILE A 229 -8.38 20.56 -1.71
C ILE A 229 -8.60 19.21 -2.41
N GLN A 230 -9.80 19.02 -2.97
CA GLN A 230 -10.15 17.80 -3.71
C GLN A 230 -9.32 17.68 -5.00
N LYS A 231 -9.06 18.79 -5.69
CA LYS A 231 -8.22 18.83 -6.89
C LYS A 231 -6.81 18.38 -6.56
N GLU A 232 -6.22 18.98 -5.53
CA GLU A 232 -4.87 18.62 -5.10
C GLU A 232 -4.81 17.17 -4.57
N SER A 233 -5.86 16.67 -3.92
CA SER A 233 -5.95 15.26 -3.51
C SER A 233 -5.93 14.29 -4.70
N LEU A 234 -6.68 14.60 -5.77
CA LEU A 234 -6.63 13.81 -7.01
C LEU A 234 -5.25 13.88 -7.68
N ARG A 235 -4.63 15.07 -7.70
CA ARG A 235 -3.26 15.24 -8.22
C ARG A 235 -2.25 14.43 -7.44
N VAL A 236 -2.34 14.40 -6.11
CA VAL A 236 -1.48 13.57 -5.26
C VAL A 236 -1.67 12.09 -5.61
N PHE A 237 -2.90 11.60 -5.71
CA PHE A 237 -3.15 10.20 -6.06
C PHE A 237 -2.57 9.86 -7.45
N PHE A 238 -2.84 10.69 -8.45
CA PHE A 238 -2.30 10.53 -9.80
C PHE A 238 -0.76 10.52 -9.83
N LEU A 239 -0.13 11.49 -9.17
CA LEU A 239 1.32 11.61 -9.14
C LEU A 239 1.98 10.45 -8.37
N VAL A 240 1.37 9.97 -7.28
CA VAL A 240 1.87 8.79 -6.57
C VAL A 240 1.85 7.56 -7.48
N LEU A 241 0.79 7.35 -8.24
CA LEU A 241 0.72 6.23 -9.20
C LEU A 241 1.76 6.37 -10.32
N GLN A 242 1.94 7.57 -10.88
CA GLN A 242 2.97 7.81 -11.89
C GLN A 242 4.38 7.56 -11.35
N VAL A 243 4.69 8.07 -10.14
CA VAL A 243 5.99 7.85 -9.52
C VAL A 243 6.22 6.36 -9.28
N THR A 244 5.24 5.65 -8.73
CA THR A 244 5.33 4.20 -8.50
C THR A 244 5.59 3.45 -9.80
N HIS A 245 4.83 3.75 -10.86
CA HIS A 245 5.03 3.17 -12.19
C HIS A 245 6.46 3.39 -12.74
N TYR A 246 7.00 4.61 -12.65
CA TYR A 246 8.35 4.88 -13.11
C TYR A 246 9.43 4.23 -12.25
N LEU A 247 9.21 4.12 -10.93
CA LEU A 247 10.13 3.43 -10.03
C LEU A 247 10.16 1.92 -10.31
N ASP A 248 9.00 1.30 -10.54
CA ASP A 248 8.90 -0.11 -10.92
C ASP A 248 9.58 -0.40 -12.28
N ALA A 249 9.50 0.56 -13.22
CA ALA A 249 10.23 0.49 -14.48
C ALA A 249 11.74 0.81 -14.36
N GLY A 250 12.23 1.16 -13.17
CA GLY A 250 13.63 1.54 -12.93
C GLY A 250 14.03 2.92 -13.49
N GLN A 251 13.06 3.75 -13.91
CA GLN A 251 13.28 5.07 -14.53
C GLN A 251 13.42 6.19 -13.49
N VAL A 252 14.41 6.07 -12.60
CA VAL A 252 14.60 6.97 -11.45
C VAL A 252 14.81 8.45 -11.84
N LYS A 253 15.31 8.73 -13.05
CA LYS A 253 15.49 10.10 -13.55
C LYS A 253 14.17 10.78 -13.92
N SER A 254 13.24 10.05 -14.54
CA SER A 254 11.92 10.54 -15.00
C SER A 254 10.99 10.88 -13.84
N VAL A 255 11.26 10.35 -12.64
CA VAL A 255 10.48 10.58 -11.42
C VAL A 255 10.67 11.99 -10.84
N LYS A 256 11.83 12.63 -11.07
CA LYS A 256 12.18 13.94 -10.49
C LYS A 256 11.12 15.05 -10.71
N PRO A 257 10.59 15.28 -11.93
CA PRO A 257 9.55 16.29 -12.14
C PRO A 257 8.26 15.97 -11.38
N CYS A 258 7.79 14.72 -11.42
CA CYS A 258 6.58 14.28 -10.71
C CYS A 258 6.72 14.48 -9.19
N LEU A 259 7.88 14.18 -8.61
CA LEU A 259 8.14 14.40 -7.18
C LEU A 259 8.13 15.88 -6.79
N LYS A 260 8.66 16.77 -7.63
CA LYS A 260 8.60 18.21 -7.36
C LYS A 260 7.15 18.70 -7.32
N GLN A 261 6.34 18.26 -8.28
CA GLN A 261 4.92 18.56 -8.30
C GLN A 261 4.21 18.00 -7.06
N LEU A 262 4.50 16.75 -6.68
CA LEU A 262 3.93 16.10 -5.50
C LEU A 262 4.23 16.86 -4.20
N GLN A 263 5.48 17.35 -4.04
CA GLN A 263 5.88 18.16 -2.89
C GLN A 263 5.18 19.53 -2.89
N GLN A 264 4.99 20.14 -4.05
CA GLN A 264 4.23 21.38 -4.20
C GLN A 264 2.75 21.18 -3.84
N CYS A 265 2.12 20.11 -4.32
CA CYS A 265 0.73 19.77 -4.02
C CYS A 265 0.47 19.69 -2.52
N ILE A 266 1.33 18.99 -1.76
CA ILE A 266 1.16 18.92 -0.29
C ILE A 266 1.39 20.25 0.40
N GLN A 267 2.35 21.05 -0.06
CA GLN A 267 2.57 22.36 0.51
C GLN A 267 1.32 23.23 0.33
N THR A 268 0.68 23.17 -0.84
CA THR A 268 -0.60 23.83 -1.11
C THR A 268 -1.71 23.27 -0.21
N ILE A 269 -1.91 21.96 -0.12
CA ILE A 269 -2.91 21.34 0.77
C ILE A 269 -2.72 21.77 2.22
N SER A 270 -1.48 21.87 2.69
CA SER A 270 -1.16 22.25 4.08
C SER A 270 -1.46 23.72 4.38
N THR A 271 -1.49 24.58 3.36
CA THR A 271 -1.82 26.02 3.50
C THR A 271 -3.31 26.31 3.36
N LEU A 272 -4.04 25.45 2.63
CA LEU A 272 -5.48 25.59 2.48
C LEU A 272 -6.18 25.26 3.80
N HIS A 273 -7.06 26.15 4.26
CA HIS A 273 -7.87 25.92 5.44
C HIS A 273 -9.11 25.11 5.03
N ASP A 274 -9.62 24.25 5.92
CA ASP A 274 -10.86 23.50 5.71
C ASP A 274 -12.05 24.45 5.82
N ASP A 275 -12.17 25.41 4.89
CA ASP A 275 -13.41 26.14 4.73
C ASP A 275 -14.41 25.15 4.12
N GLU A 276 -15.41 24.76 4.92
CA GLU A 276 -16.44 23.76 4.65
C GLU A 276 -17.34 24.14 3.46
N ILE A 277 -16.79 24.21 2.26
CA ILE A 277 -17.59 24.22 1.04
C ILE A 277 -17.99 22.78 0.78
N LEU A 278 -19.17 22.39 1.28
CA LEU A 278 -19.76 21.10 0.96
C LEU A 278 -19.80 20.96 -0.58
N PRO A 279 -19.33 19.83 -1.13
CA PRO A 279 -19.36 19.63 -2.57
C PRO A 279 -20.80 19.64 -3.09
N SER A 280 -21.02 20.27 -4.24
CA SER A 280 -22.34 20.40 -4.87
C SER A 280 -22.97 19.06 -5.26
N ASN A 281 -22.17 18.01 -5.45
CA ASN A 281 -22.63 16.67 -5.78
C ASN A 281 -22.46 15.72 -4.58
N PRO A 282 -23.51 15.00 -4.14
CA PRO A 282 -23.39 14.02 -3.05
C PRO A 282 -22.42 12.87 -3.36
N ALA A 283 -22.13 12.60 -4.65
CA ALA A 283 -21.10 11.63 -5.03
C ALA A 283 -19.68 12.11 -4.71
N ASP A 284 -19.44 13.42 -4.59
CA ASP A 284 -18.10 13.99 -4.35
C ASP A 284 -17.74 14.06 -2.86
N LEU A 285 -18.57 13.48 -1.98
CA LEU A 285 -18.24 13.30 -0.56
C LEU A 285 -17.09 12.31 -0.34
N PHE A 286 -16.65 11.63 -1.41
CA PHE A 286 -15.61 10.64 -1.31
C PHE A 286 -14.22 11.29 -1.13
N HIS A 287 -13.45 10.92 -0.10
CA HIS A 287 -12.06 11.34 0.07
C HIS A 287 -11.11 10.14 0.08
N TRP A 288 -10.19 10.06 -0.88
CA TRP A 288 -9.24 8.94 -1.00
C TRP A 288 -8.43 8.69 0.28
N LEU A 289 -7.83 9.75 0.83
CA LEU A 289 -6.96 9.68 2.00
C LEU A 289 -6.99 11.02 2.75
N PRO A 290 -7.00 11.03 4.10
CA PRO A 290 -6.89 12.26 4.88
C PRO A 290 -5.61 13.04 4.55
N LYS A 291 -5.66 14.37 4.67
CA LYS A 291 -4.54 15.26 4.33
C LYS A 291 -3.26 14.93 5.11
N GLU A 292 -3.42 14.53 6.36
CA GLU A 292 -2.33 14.13 7.24
C GLU A 292 -1.65 12.85 6.76
N HIS A 293 -2.44 11.86 6.35
CA HIS A 293 -1.93 10.59 5.81
C HIS A 293 -1.29 10.78 4.43
N MET A 294 -1.83 11.68 3.59
CA MET A 294 -1.22 12.04 2.30
C MET A 294 0.18 12.62 2.48
N CYS A 295 0.39 13.44 3.52
CA CYS A 295 1.71 13.99 3.86
C CYS A 295 2.75 12.89 4.11
N VAL A 296 2.39 11.90 4.94
CA VAL A 296 3.25 10.75 5.24
C VAL A 296 3.54 9.93 3.97
N LEU A 297 2.51 9.68 3.14
CA LEU A 297 2.64 8.92 1.90
C LEU A 297 3.64 9.56 0.93
N VAL A 298 3.63 10.89 0.78
CA VAL A 298 4.57 11.57 -0.12
C VAL A 298 5.98 11.57 0.42
N TYR A 299 6.18 11.66 1.73
CA TYR A 299 7.50 11.42 2.30
C TYR A 299 7.98 9.99 2.02
N LEU A 300 7.11 8.99 2.20
CA LEU A 300 7.42 7.60 1.89
C LEU A 300 7.86 7.43 0.43
N VAL A 301 7.07 7.91 -0.53
CA VAL A 301 7.40 7.83 -1.97
C VAL A 301 8.71 8.58 -2.29
N THR A 302 8.97 9.71 -1.61
CA THR A 302 10.23 10.45 -1.75
C THR A 302 11.43 9.66 -1.21
N VAL A 303 11.26 8.93 -0.11
CA VAL A 303 12.29 8.04 0.45
C VAL A 303 12.58 6.89 -0.51
N MET A 304 11.54 6.26 -1.07
CA MET A 304 11.68 5.18 -2.05
C MET A 304 12.48 5.61 -3.28
N HIS A 305 12.16 6.77 -3.85
CA HIS A 305 12.93 7.35 -4.95
C HIS A 305 14.38 7.65 -4.55
N SER A 306 14.58 8.29 -3.39
CA SER A 306 15.91 8.71 -2.95
C SER A 306 16.82 7.50 -2.70
N MET A 307 16.27 6.40 -2.18
CA MET A 307 16.99 5.14 -1.96
C MET A 307 17.47 4.55 -3.30
N GLN A 308 16.58 4.42 -4.29
CA GLN A 308 16.94 3.89 -5.61
C GLN A 308 17.88 4.81 -6.39
N ALA A 309 17.76 6.12 -6.20
CA ALA A 309 18.65 7.11 -6.80
C ALA A 309 20.05 7.14 -6.17
N GLY A 310 20.25 6.45 -5.04
CA GLY A 310 21.49 6.49 -4.26
C GLY A 310 21.67 7.76 -3.43
N TYR A 311 20.64 8.60 -3.27
CA TYR A 311 20.67 9.80 -2.43
C TYR A 311 20.41 9.44 -0.95
N LEU A 312 21.34 8.70 -0.34
CA LEU A 312 21.16 8.08 0.98
C LEU A 312 20.94 9.10 2.11
N GLU A 313 21.69 10.20 2.15
CA GLU A 313 21.50 11.26 3.16
C GLU A 313 20.10 11.89 3.08
N LYS A 314 19.62 12.09 1.84
CA LYS A 314 18.27 12.62 1.59
C LYS A 314 17.23 11.61 2.07
N ALA A 315 17.39 10.33 1.75
CA ALA A 315 16.48 9.27 2.21
C ALA A 315 16.37 9.23 3.75
N GLN A 316 17.50 9.35 4.46
CA GLN A 316 17.51 9.41 5.93
C GLN A 316 16.71 10.61 6.45
N LYS A 317 17.04 11.83 5.97
CA LYS A 317 16.36 13.06 6.40
C LYS A 317 14.85 13.04 6.18
N TYR A 318 14.38 12.50 5.06
CA TYR A 318 12.93 12.40 4.81
C TYR A 318 12.28 11.28 5.61
N THR A 319 13.00 10.20 5.93
CA THR A 319 12.50 9.14 6.82
C THR A 319 12.28 9.68 8.23
N ASP A 320 13.25 10.41 8.79
CA ASP A 320 13.13 10.99 10.14
C ASP A 320 11.94 11.97 10.23
N LYS A 321 11.74 12.78 9.18
CA LYS A 321 10.57 13.66 9.07
C LYS A 321 9.25 12.88 9.01
N ALA A 322 9.22 11.80 8.24
CA ALA A 322 8.03 10.97 8.09
C ALA A 322 7.67 10.26 9.40
N LEU A 323 8.65 9.69 10.10
CA LEU A 323 8.47 9.03 11.39
C LEU A 323 7.99 10.03 12.46
N MET A 324 8.56 11.23 12.51
CA MET A 324 8.10 12.27 13.44
C MET A 324 6.65 12.70 13.18
N GLN A 325 6.22 12.81 11.91
CA GLN A 325 4.81 13.09 11.58
C GLN A 325 3.91 11.92 11.95
N LEU A 326 4.37 10.69 11.73
CA LEU A 326 3.63 9.48 12.02
C LEU A 326 3.40 9.30 13.53
N GLU A 327 4.39 9.60 14.37
CA GLU A 327 4.25 9.61 15.83
C GLU A 327 3.20 10.62 16.31
N LYS A 328 3.21 11.84 15.76
CA LYS A 328 2.20 12.87 16.07
C LYS A 328 0.79 12.39 15.70
N LEU A 329 0.63 11.74 14.55
CA LEU A 329 -0.66 11.24 14.09
C LEU A 329 -1.14 10.03 14.88
N LYS A 330 -0.25 9.12 15.28
CA LYS A 330 -0.61 7.97 16.12
C LYS A 330 -1.17 8.35 17.48
N MET A 331 -0.77 9.49 18.03
CA MET A 331 -1.32 10.02 19.28
C MET A 331 -2.78 10.49 19.13
N LEU A 332 -3.20 10.83 17.92
CA LEU A 332 -4.54 11.31 17.60
C LEU A 332 -5.43 10.18 17.09
N ASP A 333 -4.92 9.36 16.17
CA ASP A 333 -5.66 8.29 15.49
C ASP A 333 -4.80 7.03 15.29
N CYS A 334 -5.27 5.89 15.82
CA CYS A 334 -4.64 4.59 15.63
C CYS A 334 -5.19 3.87 14.39
N SER A 335 -4.95 4.43 13.20
CA SER A 335 -5.36 3.78 11.94
C SER A 335 -4.37 2.67 11.52
N PRO A 336 -4.85 1.55 10.95
CA PRO A 336 -4.00 0.44 10.56
C PRO A 336 -3.03 0.82 9.42
N ILE A 337 -3.44 1.73 8.54
CA ILE A 337 -2.61 2.22 7.42
C ILE A 337 -1.34 2.93 7.88
N LEU A 338 -1.40 3.69 8.98
CA LEU A 338 -0.22 4.34 9.56
C LEU A 338 0.81 3.32 10.04
N SER A 339 0.36 2.16 10.54
CA SER A 339 1.28 1.10 10.94
C SER A 339 1.94 0.44 9.73
N SER A 340 1.21 0.27 8.62
CA SER A 340 1.80 -0.17 7.35
C SER A 340 2.83 0.82 6.81
N PHE A 341 2.53 2.13 6.79
CA PHE A 341 3.48 3.17 6.37
C PHE A 341 4.74 3.17 7.24
N GLN A 342 4.60 2.98 8.55
CA GLN A 342 5.76 2.88 9.44
C GLN A 342 6.64 1.70 9.08
N VAL A 343 6.07 0.51 8.88
CA VAL A 343 6.85 -0.68 8.51
C VAL A 343 7.59 -0.45 7.19
N ILE A 344 6.92 0.09 6.16
CA ILE A 344 7.57 0.35 4.86
C ILE A 344 8.70 1.40 4.99
N LEU A 345 8.50 2.47 5.79
CA LEU A 345 9.56 3.44 6.06
C LEU A 345 10.77 2.77 6.74
N LEU A 346 10.51 1.94 7.74
CA LEU A 346 11.52 1.19 8.48
C LEU A 346 12.30 0.23 7.55
N GLU A 347 11.61 -0.48 6.64
CA GLU A 347 12.26 -1.34 5.66
C GLU A 347 13.26 -0.58 4.78
N HIS A 348 12.89 0.63 4.31
CA HIS A 348 13.76 1.44 3.46
C HIS A 348 14.95 2.04 4.22
N ILE A 349 14.76 2.50 5.46
CA ILE A 349 15.87 3.01 6.28
C ILE A 349 16.81 1.89 6.72
N ILE A 350 16.32 0.68 7.01
CA ILE A 350 17.17 -0.48 7.30
C ILE A 350 18.11 -0.74 6.13
N MET A 351 17.58 -0.81 4.90
CA MET A 351 18.42 -0.96 3.70
C MET A 351 19.45 0.18 3.58
N CYS A 352 19.04 1.42 3.84
CA CYS A 352 19.95 2.57 3.82
C CYS A 352 21.07 2.46 4.87
N ARG A 353 20.75 2.01 6.10
CA ARG A 353 21.73 1.81 7.19
C ARG A 353 22.70 0.68 6.89
N LEU A 354 22.22 -0.41 6.29
CA LEU A 354 23.06 -1.52 5.83
C LEU A 354 24.06 -1.07 4.76
N VAL A 355 23.60 -0.32 3.74
CA VAL A 355 24.45 0.21 2.66
C VAL A 355 25.49 1.20 3.19
N THR A 356 25.12 2.04 4.16
CA THR A 356 26.04 3.01 4.79
C THR A 356 26.95 2.41 5.86
N GLY A 357 26.80 1.12 6.20
CA GLY A 357 27.64 0.42 7.18
C GLY A 357 27.24 0.59 8.65
N HIS A 358 26.12 1.25 8.94
CA HIS A 358 25.61 1.44 10.30
C HIS A 358 24.84 0.20 10.80
N LYS A 359 25.55 -0.91 11.04
CA LYS A 359 24.93 -2.20 11.37
C LYS A 359 24.16 -2.21 12.70
N ALA A 360 24.66 -1.52 13.72
CA ALA A 360 24.02 -1.50 15.04
C ALA A 360 22.64 -0.83 15.02
N THR A 361 22.51 0.31 14.34
CA THR A 361 21.22 1.00 14.20
C THR A 361 20.29 0.22 13.28
N ALA A 362 20.79 -0.39 12.20
CA ALA A 362 19.98 -1.27 11.36
C ALA A 362 19.30 -2.40 12.17
N LEU A 363 20.02 -3.01 13.14
CA LEU A 363 19.44 -4.05 14.00
C LEU A 363 18.36 -3.51 14.95
N GLN A 364 18.54 -2.29 15.48
CA GLN A 364 17.53 -1.63 16.32
C GLN A 364 16.23 -1.39 15.54
N GLU A 365 16.33 -0.87 14.31
CA GLU A 365 15.17 -0.66 13.43
C GLU A 365 14.49 -1.98 13.06
N ILE A 366 15.26 -3.06 12.78
CA ILE A 366 14.70 -4.40 12.55
C ILE A 366 13.93 -4.88 13.78
N SER A 367 14.45 -4.69 14.99
CA SER A 367 13.75 -5.03 16.23
C SER A 367 12.44 -4.25 16.38
N GLN A 368 12.42 -2.98 15.97
CA GLN A 368 11.20 -2.17 15.99
C GLN A 368 10.15 -2.71 15.01
N VAL A 369 10.55 -3.12 13.80
CA VAL A 369 9.63 -3.78 12.84
C VAL A 369 9.05 -5.07 13.43
N CYS A 370 9.88 -5.90 14.05
CA CYS A 370 9.43 -7.13 14.72
C CYS A 370 8.37 -6.85 15.79
N GLN A 371 8.56 -5.84 16.62
CA GLN A 371 7.59 -5.45 17.66
C GLN A 371 6.26 -4.97 17.06
N LEU A 372 6.31 -4.18 15.98
CA LEU A 372 5.11 -3.72 15.26
C LEU A 372 4.35 -4.89 14.62
N CYS A 373 5.07 -5.84 14.03
CA CYS A 373 4.46 -7.05 13.46
C CYS A 373 3.85 -7.98 14.53
N GLN A 374 4.42 -8.06 15.73
CA GLN A 374 3.82 -8.81 16.84
C GLN A 374 2.49 -8.22 17.31
N GLN A 375 2.34 -6.89 17.23
CA GLN A 375 1.10 -6.20 17.61
C GLN A 375 -0.04 -6.43 16.61
N SER A 376 0.27 -6.75 15.35
CA SER A 376 -0.74 -6.95 14.30
C SER A 376 -0.41 -8.15 13.40
N PRO A 377 -1.16 -9.26 13.49
CA PRO A 377 -0.88 -10.47 12.72
C PRO A 377 -1.01 -10.25 11.21
N ARG A 378 -1.86 -9.29 10.77
CA ARG A 378 -2.01 -8.91 9.36
C ARG A 378 -0.77 -8.19 8.82
N LEU A 379 -0.08 -7.40 9.65
CA LEU A 379 1.18 -6.78 9.23
C LEU A 379 2.27 -7.84 9.07
N PHE A 380 2.32 -8.79 9.99
CA PHE A 380 3.27 -9.91 9.88
C PHE A 380 3.03 -10.73 8.62
N SER A 381 1.79 -11.10 8.28
CA SER A 381 1.52 -11.88 7.07
C SER A 381 1.99 -11.19 5.78
N ASN A 382 1.91 -9.87 5.73
CA ASN A 382 2.26 -9.09 4.54
C ASN A 382 3.78 -8.80 4.46
N HIS A 383 4.44 -8.56 5.59
CA HIS A 383 5.83 -8.11 5.63
C HIS A 383 6.83 -9.19 6.09
N ALA A 384 6.38 -10.37 6.52
CA ALA A 384 7.29 -11.40 7.04
C ALA A 384 8.38 -11.79 6.03
N ALA A 385 8.03 -11.96 4.75
CA ALA A 385 9.01 -12.30 3.71
C ALA A 385 10.07 -11.19 3.56
N GLN A 386 9.67 -9.92 3.59
CA GLN A 386 10.58 -8.78 3.54
C GLN A 386 11.48 -8.70 4.78
N LEU A 387 10.90 -8.90 5.97
CA LEU A 387 11.61 -8.87 7.24
C LEU A 387 12.71 -9.94 7.30
N HIS A 388 12.40 -11.18 6.91
CA HIS A 388 13.40 -12.24 6.81
C HIS A 388 14.46 -11.93 5.75
N THR A 389 14.09 -11.26 4.65
CA THR A 389 15.06 -10.80 3.64
C THR A 389 16.01 -9.75 4.22
N LEU A 390 15.51 -8.77 4.98
CA LEU A 390 16.32 -7.75 5.64
C LEU A 390 17.25 -8.33 6.70
N LEU A 391 16.78 -9.31 7.48
CA LEU A 391 17.60 -10.08 8.42
C LEU A 391 18.71 -10.84 7.68
N GLY A 392 18.41 -11.48 6.56
CA GLY A 392 19.41 -12.13 5.71
C GLY A 392 20.48 -11.15 5.20
N LEU A 393 20.06 -9.97 4.72
CA LEU A 393 20.99 -8.91 4.31
C LEU A 393 21.86 -8.40 5.46
N TYR A 394 21.29 -8.27 6.67
CA TYR A 394 22.05 -7.94 7.87
C TYR A 394 23.10 -9.03 8.18
N CYS A 395 22.72 -10.31 8.13
CA CYS A 395 23.62 -11.44 8.35
C CYS A 395 24.77 -11.47 7.33
N ILE A 396 24.50 -11.20 6.05
CA ILE A 396 25.55 -11.02 5.03
C ILE A 396 26.52 -9.89 5.45
N SER A 397 25.99 -8.77 5.94
CA SER A 397 26.81 -7.61 6.33
C SER A 397 27.74 -7.91 7.52
N VAL A 398 27.35 -8.83 8.42
CA VAL A 398 28.13 -9.27 9.59
C VAL A 398 28.99 -10.51 9.26
N ASN A 399 28.90 -11.03 8.03
CA ASN A 399 29.60 -12.23 7.57
C ASN A 399 29.17 -13.54 8.28
N CYS A 400 27.91 -13.60 8.72
CA CYS A 400 27.29 -14.82 9.27
C CYS A 400 26.48 -15.52 8.18
N MET A 401 27.14 -16.32 7.36
CA MET A 401 26.56 -16.89 6.13
C MET A 401 25.51 -17.99 6.39
N ASP A 402 25.76 -18.90 7.34
CA ASP A 402 24.79 -19.93 7.74
C ASP A 402 23.43 -19.31 8.16
N ASN A 403 23.49 -18.24 8.95
CA ASN A 403 22.30 -17.52 9.38
C ASN A 403 21.63 -16.79 8.21
N ALA A 404 22.41 -16.24 7.27
CA ALA A 404 21.85 -15.61 6.08
C ALA A 404 21.09 -16.62 5.21
N GLU A 405 21.66 -17.81 4.99
CA GLU A 405 21.01 -18.92 4.26
C GLU A 405 19.67 -19.30 4.88
N ALA A 406 19.63 -19.49 6.21
CA ALA A 406 18.42 -19.85 6.94
C ALA A 406 17.31 -18.79 6.80
N GLN A 407 17.68 -17.50 6.89
CA GLN A 407 16.73 -16.39 6.77
C GLN A 407 16.20 -16.26 5.34
N PHE A 408 17.05 -16.33 4.31
CA PHE A 408 16.61 -16.29 2.92
C PHE A 408 15.75 -17.50 2.53
N THR A 409 16.09 -18.70 3.01
CA THR A 409 15.27 -19.90 2.79
C THR A 409 13.88 -19.75 3.41
N THR A 410 13.80 -19.14 4.60
CA THR A 410 12.52 -18.83 5.24
C THR A 410 11.73 -17.78 4.44
N ALA A 411 12.41 -16.72 3.97
CA ALA A 411 11.80 -15.70 3.12
C ALA A 411 11.24 -16.27 1.81
N LEU A 412 11.93 -17.24 1.19
CA LEU A 412 11.46 -17.93 -0.03
C LEU A 412 10.18 -18.73 0.19
N ARG A 413 10.01 -19.34 1.36
CA ARG A 413 8.79 -20.09 1.70
C ARG A 413 7.59 -19.17 1.91
N LEU A 414 7.84 -17.96 2.40
CA LEU A 414 6.81 -16.98 2.73
C LEU A 414 6.45 -16.06 1.56
N THR A 415 7.33 -15.89 0.57
CA THR A 415 7.08 -14.94 -0.52
C THR A 415 6.04 -15.44 -1.52
N THR A 416 5.08 -14.57 -1.82
CA THR A 416 4.16 -14.72 -2.95
C THR A 416 4.52 -13.82 -4.13
N HIS A 417 5.51 -12.93 -3.96
CA HIS A 417 5.86 -11.90 -4.94
C HIS A 417 7.07 -12.33 -5.79
N GLN A 418 6.94 -12.20 -7.11
CA GLN A 418 7.97 -12.64 -8.07
C GLN A 418 9.26 -11.81 -7.99
N GLU A 419 9.16 -10.49 -7.77
CA GLU A 419 10.34 -9.61 -7.63
C GLU A 419 11.11 -9.90 -6.36
N LEU A 420 10.41 -9.98 -5.23
CA LEU A 420 11.06 -10.34 -3.97
C LEU A 420 11.70 -11.72 -4.08
N TRP A 421 11.03 -12.67 -4.73
CA TRP A 421 11.60 -13.99 -4.99
C TRP A 421 12.91 -13.89 -5.78
N ALA A 422 12.93 -13.16 -6.90
CA ALA A 422 14.14 -12.96 -7.71
C ALA A 422 15.25 -12.28 -6.91
N PHE A 423 14.91 -11.28 -6.08
CA PHE A 423 15.84 -10.60 -5.20
C PHE A 423 16.44 -11.53 -4.14
N ILE A 424 15.61 -12.34 -3.46
CA ILE A 424 16.09 -13.30 -2.46
C ILE A 424 17.00 -14.34 -3.10
N VAL A 425 16.60 -14.93 -4.23
CA VAL A 425 17.39 -15.94 -4.93
C VAL A 425 18.75 -15.39 -5.37
N THR A 426 18.80 -14.14 -5.84
CA THR A 426 20.07 -13.50 -6.23
C THR A 426 21.00 -13.28 -5.03
N ASN A 427 20.45 -12.86 -3.90
CA ASN A 427 21.24 -12.69 -2.66
C ASN A 427 21.69 -14.05 -2.10
N LEU A 428 20.84 -15.07 -2.13
CA LEU A 428 21.17 -16.41 -1.69
C LEU A 428 22.27 -17.04 -2.56
N ALA A 429 22.22 -16.84 -3.88
CA ALA A 429 23.30 -17.22 -4.79
C ALA A 429 24.63 -16.56 -4.41
N SER A 430 24.58 -15.29 -4.00
CA SER A 430 25.76 -14.55 -3.56
C SER A 430 26.35 -15.12 -2.26
N VAL A 431 25.52 -15.62 -1.33
CA VAL A 431 25.96 -16.34 -0.12
C VAL A 431 26.69 -17.63 -0.52
N TYR A 432 26.07 -18.47 -1.36
CA TYR A 432 26.67 -19.73 -1.79
C TYR A 432 27.97 -19.58 -2.56
N ILE A 433 28.08 -18.54 -3.40
CA ILE A 433 29.34 -18.22 -4.10
C ILE A 433 30.43 -17.86 -3.09
N ARG A 434 30.11 -17.09 -2.06
CA ARG A 434 31.08 -16.65 -1.04
C ARG A 434 31.55 -17.78 -0.13
N GLU A 435 30.69 -18.76 0.17
CA GLU A 435 31.08 -19.95 0.94
C GLU A 435 31.86 -20.99 0.11
N GLY A 436 31.89 -20.83 -1.21
CA GLY A 436 32.74 -21.62 -2.11
C GLY A 436 32.36 -23.09 -2.24
N ASN A 437 31.19 -23.53 -1.73
CA ASN A 437 30.99 -24.97 -1.50
C ASN A 437 29.64 -25.59 -1.92
N ARG A 438 28.82 -24.98 -2.78
CA ARG A 438 27.53 -25.59 -3.17
C ARG A 438 27.07 -25.30 -4.62
N HIS A 439 27.89 -25.63 -5.61
CA HIS A 439 27.51 -25.48 -7.02
C HIS A 439 26.23 -26.23 -7.41
N GLN A 440 25.92 -27.36 -6.78
CA GLN A 440 24.74 -28.20 -7.09
C GLN A 440 23.42 -27.68 -6.50
N GLU A 441 23.43 -27.01 -5.34
CA GLU A 441 22.22 -26.46 -4.72
C GLU A 441 21.75 -25.16 -5.39
N VAL A 442 22.70 -24.35 -5.89
CA VAL A 442 22.41 -23.22 -6.78
C VAL A 442 21.66 -23.73 -8.00
N THR A 443 22.15 -24.75 -8.69
CA THR A 443 21.48 -25.27 -9.89
C THR A 443 20.09 -25.84 -9.59
N LEU A 444 19.86 -26.52 -8.46
CA LEU A 444 18.56 -27.09 -8.11
C LEU A 444 17.49 -26.03 -7.80
N GLN A 445 17.84 -24.93 -7.12
CA GLN A 445 16.88 -23.84 -6.86
C GLN A 445 16.64 -22.95 -8.08
N PHE A 446 17.65 -22.79 -8.96
CA PHE A 446 17.51 -22.03 -10.21
C PHE A 446 16.82 -22.84 -11.34
N ILE A 447 16.88 -24.18 -11.32
CA ILE A 447 16.43 -25.04 -12.45
C ILE A 447 15.27 -26.01 -12.13
N GLY A 448 14.86 -26.30 -10.89
CA GLY A 448 13.65 -27.12 -10.77
C GLY A 448 13.09 -27.44 -9.39
N LYS A 449 11.82 -27.05 -9.18
CA LYS A 449 10.65 -27.96 -9.23
C LYS A 449 9.40 -27.20 -8.75
N ASP A 450 8.86 -26.33 -9.60
CA ASP A 450 7.43 -26.02 -9.52
C ASP A 450 6.94 -25.64 -10.90
N LYS A 451 6.26 -26.58 -11.57
CA LYS A 451 5.60 -26.36 -12.89
C LYS A 451 4.40 -25.40 -12.80
N SER A 452 4.26 -24.67 -11.69
CA SER A 452 3.12 -23.83 -11.35
C SER A 452 3.46 -22.33 -11.24
N ARG A 453 4.74 -21.92 -11.42
CA ARG A 453 5.14 -20.50 -11.40
C ARG A 453 6.10 -20.18 -12.57
N PRO A 454 6.01 -18.97 -13.16
CA PRO A 454 6.62 -18.67 -14.46
C PRO A 454 8.15 -18.59 -14.39
N GLN A 455 8.78 -19.24 -15.38
CA GLN A 455 10.23 -19.32 -15.57
C GLN A 455 10.81 -17.98 -16.02
N LEU A 456 12.00 -17.62 -15.51
CA LEU A 456 12.81 -16.53 -16.07
C LEU A 456 13.37 -16.93 -17.45
N PRO A 457 13.66 -15.97 -18.35
CA PRO A 457 14.24 -16.24 -19.66
C PRO A 457 15.59 -16.96 -19.49
N SER A 458 15.65 -18.18 -20.00
CA SER A 458 16.82 -19.03 -19.99
C SER A 458 17.88 -18.48 -20.94
N GLU A 459 18.86 -17.74 -20.43
CA GLU A 459 20.21 -17.64 -21.03
C GLU A 459 21.18 -16.84 -20.13
N VAL A 460 21.83 -17.54 -19.20
CA VAL A 460 23.15 -17.14 -18.71
C VAL A 460 24.04 -18.38 -18.77
N ARG A 461 24.69 -18.58 -19.91
CA ARG A 461 25.77 -19.56 -20.04
C ARG A 461 26.99 -19.01 -19.31
N ILE A 462 27.33 -19.62 -18.17
CA ILE A 462 28.63 -19.42 -17.54
C ILE A 462 29.68 -20.07 -18.46
N PRO A 463 30.71 -19.36 -18.94
CA PRO A 463 31.75 -19.97 -19.75
C PRO A 463 32.61 -20.88 -18.87
N THR A 464 32.50 -22.19 -19.06
CA THR A 464 33.44 -23.18 -18.53
C THR A 464 34.77 -23.00 -19.26
N ASN A 465 35.80 -22.54 -18.55
CA ASN A 465 37.16 -22.44 -19.10
C ASN A 465 37.85 -23.81 -19.01
N PRO A 466 38.18 -24.48 -20.13
CA PRO A 466 38.84 -25.78 -20.10
C PRO A 466 40.34 -25.56 -20.20
N ASN A 467 41.01 -25.24 -19.08
CA ASN A 467 42.47 -25.36 -18.96
C ASN A 467 42.91 -25.16 -17.51
N ILE A 468 42.90 -26.25 -16.74
CA ILE A 468 43.78 -26.40 -15.57
C ILE A 468 44.47 -27.75 -15.76
N PRO A 469 45.74 -27.80 -16.18
CA PRO A 469 46.51 -29.04 -16.19
C PRO A 469 46.85 -29.43 -14.75
N GLY A 470 46.67 -30.71 -14.44
CA GLY A 470 46.91 -31.27 -13.11
C GLY A 470 48.34 -31.09 -12.62
N ARG A 471 48.48 -31.15 -11.29
CA ARG A 471 49.73 -31.47 -10.62
C ARG A 471 49.46 -32.38 -9.43
N GLU A 472 50.22 -33.46 -9.43
CA GLU A 472 50.66 -34.25 -8.28
C GLU A 472 51.13 -33.39 -7.10
#